data_AF-A0A950Z429-F1
#
_entry.id   AF-A0A950Z429-F1
#
_cell.length_a   1.000
_cell.length_b   1.000
_cell.length_c   1.000
_cell.angle_alpha   90.00
_cell.angle_beta   90.00
_cell.angle_gamma   90.00
#
_symmetry.space_group_name_H-M   'P 1'
#
loop_
_entity.id
_entity.type
_entity.pdbx_description
1 polymer ?
#
loop_
_entity_poly.entity_id
_entity_poly.type
_entity_poly.pdbx_seq_one_letter_code
_entity_poly.pdbx_strand_id
1 'polypeptide(L)'
;MKFKDYYDLLGTSKAATEDDIRKAYRSLARKYHPDVNPGDKSAEEKFKDINEAYEVLSDPDKRKRYDQLGPNWKAGSDFTPPPGWQGANVGSDGFGDGFGTGQGSTDFSDFFGSLFGSTRRGARAGAGFRTRGEDVDAEITLTLEEAHRGITRSVTLRRNEPCPTCNGSGLKDGKTCPTCRGSGTVRRDKSFDVTIPAGVRTGSVIRLAGQGDPGTDGAPTGDLFLHVRIEPHPLFEIISEDDIQIELPVSPWEAALGAGINVPTLDGTAEMKIPAGTQGGKRLRLRGKGLNKRQGGSGDEYVKVKIVIPPRLTAREKELFGKLAAESHFDPRDLLPRR
;
A
#
# COMPACT_ATOMS: atom_id res chain seq x y z
N MET A 1 -13.66 35.20 -19.13
CA MET A 1 -13.76 33.75 -19.46
C MET A 1 -14.03 33.64 -20.94
N LYS A 2 -13.17 33.01 -21.75
CA LYS A 2 -13.40 32.95 -23.20
C LYS A 2 -14.20 31.68 -23.55
N PHE A 3 -15.41 31.85 -24.08
CA PHE A 3 -16.21 30.75 -24.61
C PHE A 3 -15.49 30.07 -25.79
N LYS A 4 -15.48 28.72 -25.84
CA LYS A 4 -15.05 27.93 -27.00
C LYS A 4 -16.27 27.24 -27.59
N ASP A 5 -16.40 27.25 -28.92
CA ASP A 5 -17.47 26.52 -29.60
C ASP A 5 -17.07 25.04 -29.75
N TYR A 6 -17.79 24.15 -29.06
CA TYR A 6 -17.51 22.72 -29.02
C TYR A 6 -17.84 22.03 -30.36
N TYR A 7 -18.77 22.58 -31.14
CA TYR A 7 -19.05 22.08 -32.47
C TYR A 7 -17.88 22.41 -33.41
N ASP A 8 -17.33 23.62 -33.31
CA ASP A 8 -16.14 24.01 -34.08
C ASP A 8 -14.90 23.21 -33.67
N LEU A 9 -14.72 22.96 -32.36
CA LEU A 9 -13.60 22.16 -31.85
C LEU A 9 -13.63 20.70 -32.34
N LEU A 10 -14.83 20.11 -32.45
CA LEU A 10 -15.00 18.78 -33.03
C LEU A 10 -15.14 18.78 -34.56
N GLY A 11 -15.26 19.94 -35.20
CA GLY A 11 -15.53 20.05 -36.64
C GLY A 11 -16.88 19.46 -37.04
N THR A 12 -17.88 19.55 -36.16
CA THR A 12 -19.23 19.03 -36.36
C THR A 12 -20.25 20.15 -36.47
N SER A 13 -21.43 19.87 -37.02
CA SER A 13 -22.52 20.86 -37.04
C SER A 13 -23.42 20.71 -35.81
N LYS A 14 -24.17 21.75 -35.45
CA LYS A 14 -25.20 21.67 -34.40
C LYS A 14 -26.28 20.61 -34.67
N ALA A 15 -26.48 20.27 -35.94
CA ALA A 15 -27.41 19.22 -36.36
C ALA A 15 -26.78 17.80 -36.38
N ALA A 16 -25.49 17.66 -36.01
CA ALA A 16 -24.79 16.38 -36.00
C ALA A 16 -25.46 15.38 -35.05
N THR A 17 -25.54 14.11 -35.47
CA THR A 17 -26.03 13.04 -34.59
C THR A 17 -24.99 12.72 -33.53
N GLU A 18 -25.38 12.00 -32.46
CA GLU A 18 -24.44 11.53 -31.43
C GLU A 18 -23.31 10.68 -32.03
N ASP A 19 -23.66 9.85 -33.04
CA ASP A 19 -22.68 9.03 -33.75
C ASP A 19 -21.70 9.85 -34.59
N ASP A 20 -22.12 10.98 -35.14
CA ASP A 20 -21.23 11.90 -35.87
C ASP A 20 -20.25 12.58 -34.91
N ILE A 21 -20.73 13.00 -33.74
CA ILE A 21 -19.91 13.59 -32.66
C ILE A 21 -18.89 12.57 -32.15
N ARG A 22 -19.32 11.33 -31.92
CA ARG A 22 -18.45 10.22 -31.50
C ARG A 22 -17.39 9.87 -32.54
N LYS A 23 -17.73 9.87 -33.82
CA LYS A 23 -16.78 9.64 -34.92
C LYS A 23 -15.75 10.77 -35.03
N ALA A 24 -16.21 12.02 -34.97
CA ALA A 24 -15.35 13.20 -34.99
C ALA A 24 -14.35 13.20 -33.82
N TYR A 25 -14.85 12.93 -32.60
CA TYR A 25 -14.02 12.79 -31.41
C TYR A 25 -12.96 11.70 -31.59
N ARG A 26 -13.31 10.48 -31.99
CA ARG A 26 -12.34 9.39 -32.16
C ARG A 26 -11.25 9.72 -33.18
N SER A 27 -11.61 10.39 -34.27
CA SER A 27 -10.65 10.83 -35.29
C SER A 27 -9.66 11.86 -34.73
N LEU A 28 -10.16 12.85 -34.00
CA LEU A 28 -9.35 13.92 -33.41
C LEU A 28 -8.53 13.44 -32.21
N ALA A 29 -9.10 12.60 -31.34
CA ALA A 29 -8.42 12.00 -30.20
C ALA A 29 -7.24 11.14 -30.64
N ARG A 30 -7.37 10.35 -31.72
CA ARG A 30 -6.25 9.58 -32.29
C ARG A 30 -5.18 10.49 -32.90
N LYS A 31 -5.58 11.62 -33.49
CA LYS A 31 -4.66 12.58 -34.11
C LYS A 31 -3.84 13.36 -33.09
N TYR A 32 -4.45 13.71 -31.95
CA TYR A 32 -3.84 14.54 -30.90
C TYR A 32 -3.46 13.76 -29.64
N HIS A 33 -3.48 12.43 -29.67
CA HIS A 33 -3.15 11.60 -28.51
C HIS A 33 -1.72 11.86 -28.03
N PRO A 34 -1.46 11.95 -26.71
CA PRO A 34 -0.13 12.17 -26.15
C PRO A 34 0.91 11.14 -26.60
N ASP A 35 0.51 9.86 -26.71
CA ASP A 35 1.42 8.79 -27.18
C ASP A 35 1.84 8.95 -28.65
N VAL A 36 1.00 9.59 -29.48
CA VAL A 36 1.29 9.84 -30.90
C VAL A 36 2.01 11.17 -31.09
N ASN A 37 1.85 12.11 -30.14
CA ASN A 37 2.47 13.45 -30.16
C ASN A 37 3.20 13.74 -28.83
N PRO A 38 4.22 12.96 -28.45
CA PRO A 38 4.87 13.11 -27.16
C PRO A 38 5.60 14.46 -27.08
N GLY A 39 5.28 15.27 -26.07
CA GLY A 39 5.93 16.55 -25.80
C GLY A 39 5.44 17.74 -26.63
N ASP A 40 4.45 17.56 -27.51
CA ASP A 40 3.82 18.68 -28.24
C ASP A 40 2.72 19.33 -27.39
N LYS A 41 3.04 20.49 -26.82
CA LYS A 41 2.11 21.29 -25.99
C LYS A 41 0.85 21.72 -26.76
N SER A 42 0.95 21.96 -28.07
CA SER A 42 -0.21 22.35 -28.87
C SER A 42 -1.15 21.16 -29.12
N ALA A 43 -0.60 19.96 -29.29
CA ALA A 43 -1.39 18.74 -29.40
C ALA A 43 -2.08 18.42 -28.07
N GLU A 44 -1.39 18.61 -26.95
CA GLU A 44 -1.93 18.43 -25.60
C GLU A 44 -3.10 19.39 -25.31
N GLU A 45 -2.94 20.69 -25.60
CA GLU A 45 -4.01 21.68 -25.45
C GLU A 45 -5.24 21.35 -26.32
N LYS A 46 -5.02 20.94 -27.57
CA LYS A 46 -6.11 20.51 -28.46
C LYS A 46 -6.79 19.24 -27.96
N PHE A 47 -6.02 18.29 -27.45
CA PHE A 47 -6.56 17.05 -26.90
C PHE A 47 -7.45 17.32 -25.67
N LYS A 48 -7.04 18.25 -24.80
CA LYS A 48 -7.87 18.73 -23.68
C LYS A 48 -9.18 19.35 -24.18
N ASP A 49 -9.11 20.27 -25.13
CA ASP A 49 -10.29 20.94 -25.70
C ASP A 49 -11.27 19.97 -26.38
N ILE A 50 -10.75 18.96 -27.08
CA ILE A 50 -11.54 17.92 -27.75
C ILE A 50 -12.24 16.99 -26.75
N ASN A 51 -11.56 16.64 -25.65
CA ASN A 51 -12.16 15.85 -24.57
C ASN A 51 -13.29 16.61 -23.87
N GLU A 52 -13.07 17.88 -23.55
CA GLU A 52 -14.09 18.75 -22.96
C GLU A 52 -15.32 18.88 -23.88
N ALA A 53 -15.10 19.14 -25.18
CA ALA A 53 -16.16 19.23 -26.16
C ALA A 53 -16.97 17.92 -26.27
N TYR A 54 -16.30 16.77 -26.27
CA TYR A 54 -16.97 15.48 -26.33
C TYR A 54 -17.77 15.17 -25.07
N GLU A 55 -17.27 15.52 -23.89
CA GLU A 55 -18.01 15.32 -22.63
C GLU A 55 -19.36 16.07 -22.62
N VAL A 56 -19.37 17.28 -23.18
CA VAL A 56 -20.59 18.10 -23.25
C VAL A 56 -21.54 17.62 -24.34
N LEU A 57 -21.00 17.31 -25.51
CA LEU A 57 -21.81 17.02 -26.71
C LEU A 57 -22.24 15.56 -26.83
N SER A 58 -21.60 14.62 -26.13
CA SER A 58 -21.98 13.20 -26.12
C SER A 58 -23.15 12.90 -25.18
N ASP A 59 -23.33 13.69 -24.12
CA ASP A 59 -24.45 13.54 -23.19
C ASP A 59 -25.66 14.36 -23.67
N PRO A 60 -26.84 13.74 -23.89
CA PRO A 60 -28.02 14.44 -24.42
C PRO A 60 -28.47 15.62 -23.56
N ASP A 61 -28.37 15.53 -22.22
CA ASP A 61 -28.80 16.57 -21.31
C ASP A 61 -27.81 17.73 -21.24
N LYS A 62 -26.49 17.43 -21.21
CA LYS A 62 -25.43 18.45 -21.29
C LYS A 62 -25.45 19.17 -22.63
N ARG A 63 -25.63 18.43 -23.73
CA ARG A 63 -25.74 18.98 -25.09
C ARG A 63 -26.93 19.93 -25.21
N LYS A 64 -28.10 19.51 -24.73
CA LYS A 64 -29.31 20.36 -24.73
C LYS A 64 -29.10 21.66 -23.97
N ARG A 65 -28.41 21.62 -22.83
CA ARG A 65 -28.06 22.81 -22.04
C ARG A 65 -27.04 23.70 -22.76
N TYR A 66 -26.02 23.09 -23.37
CA TYR A 66 -25.07 23.80 -24.19
C TYR A 66 -25.75 24.52 -25.37
N ASP A 67 -26.68 23.85 -26.06
CA ASP A 67 -27.45 24.40 -27.17
C ASP A 67 -28.40 25.53 -26.73
N GLN A 68 -28.89 25.48 -25.48
CA GLN A 68 -29.72 26.54 -24.88
C GLN A 68 -28.95 27.83 -24.60
N LEU A 69 -27.61 27.84 -24.69
CA LEU A 69 -26.83 29.06 -24.54
C LEU A 69 -27.17 30.10 -25.63
N GLY A 70 -27.83 29.70 -26.72
CA GLY A 70 -28.49 30.63 -27.64
C GLY A 70 -27.56 31.28 -28.67
N PRO A 71 -28.12 31.93 -29.71
CA PRO A 71 -27.36 32.44 -30.87
C PRO A 71 -26.47 33.66 -30.59
N ASN A 72 -26.52 34.21 -29.37
CA ASN A 72 -25.82 35.44 -29.01
C ASN A 72 -24.41 35.20 -28.42
N TRP A 73 -24.00 33.94 -28.25
CA TRP A 73 -22.70 33.57 -27.71
C TRP A 73 -21.73 33.23 -28.84
N LYS A 74 -20.64 34.00 -28.95
CA LYS A 74 -19.56 33.75 -29.91
C LYS A 74 -18.30 33.31 -29.18
N ALA A 75 -17.48 32.51 -29.85
CA ALA A 75 -16.17 32.12 -29.36
C ALA A 75 -15.36 33.38 -28.94
N GLY A 76 -14.86 33.39 -27.70
CA GLY A 76 -14.08 34.50 -27.14
C GLY A 76 -14.84 35.57 -26.34
N SER A 77 -16.17 35.50 -26.20
CA SER A 77 -16.96 36.43 -25.37
C SER A 77 -16.93 36.11 -23.88
N ASP A 78 -17.05 37.13 -23.01
CA ASP A 78 -17.11 36.96 -21.55
C ASP A 78 -18.46 36.41 -21.08
N PHE A 79 -18.41 35.31 -20.32
CA PHE A 79 -19.59 34.59 -19.86
C PHE A 79 -20.34 35.25 -18.71
N THR A 80 -21.66 35.43 -18.86
CA THR A 80 -22.60 35.82 -17.80
C THR A 80 -23.82 34.91 -17.94
N PRO A 81 -24.07 33.98 -17.01
CA PRO A 81 -25.13 32.98 -17.16
C PRO A 81 -26.52 33.64 -17.24
N PRO A 82 -27.42 33.16 -18.14
CA PRO A 82 -28.79 33.67 -18.23
C PRO A 82 -29.56 33.48 -16.91
N PRO A 83 -30.55 34.35 -16.61
CA PRO A 83 -31.42 34.18 -15.44
C PRO A 83 -32.08 32.79 -15.43
N GLY A 84 -31.92 32.03 -14.34
CA GLY A 84 -32.48 30.67 -14.19
C GLY A 84 -31.48 29.51 -14.38
N TRP A 85 -30.24 29.79 -14.74
CA TRP A 85 -29.16 28.79 -14.78
C TRP A 85 -28.53 28.48 -13.41
N GLN A 86 -28.75 29.33 -12.40
CA GLN A 86 -28.34 29.06 -11.01
C GLN A 86 -29.30 28.05 -10.35
N GLY A 87 -29.17 26.75 -10.66
CA GLY A 87 -29.95 25.71 -9.95
C GLY A 87 -30.19 24.40 -10.70
N ALA A 88 -29.73 24.25 -11.94
CA ALA A 88 -29.93 23.01 -12.68
C ALA A 88 -28.84 21.99 -12.33
N ASN A 89 -29.08 21.11 -11.35
CA ASN A 89 -28.25 19.92 -11.12
C ASN A 89 -28.22 19.07 -12.40
N VAL A 90 -27.04 18.83 -12.98
CA VAL A 90 -26.80 17.61 -13.76
C VAL A 90 -26.16 16.64 -12.78
N GLY A 91 -26.79 15.50 -12.53
CA GLY A 91 -26.15 14.45 -11.74
C GLY A 91 -24.85 14.05 -12.43
N SER A 92 -23.73 14.07 -11.70
CA SER A 92 -22.44 13.57 -12.19
C SER A 92 -22.38 12.03 -12.15
N ASP A 93 -23.49 11.35 -12.41
CA ASP A 93 -23.61 9.89 -12.27
C ASP A 93 -23.10 9.12 -13.51
N GLY A 94 -22.38 9.79 -14.42
CA GLY A 94 -22.14 9.26 -15.77
C GLY A 94 -20.70 8.99 -16.18
N PHE A 95 -19.69 9.73 -15.71
CA PHE A 95 -18.34 9.64 -16.29
C PHE A 95 -17.22 10.14 -15.35
N GLY A 96 -17.35 9.89 -14.04
CA GLY A 96 -16.36 10.28 -13.03
C GLY A 96 -15.41 9.16 -12.58
N ASP A 97 -15.61 7.92 -13.02
CA ASP A 97 -14.97 6.74 -12.39
C ASP A 97 -14.38 5.73 -13.39
N GLY A 98 -14.08 6.18 -14.62
CA GLY A 98 -13.68 5.30 -15.74
C GLY A 98 -12.42 5.70 -16.52
N PHE A 99 -11.84 6.88 -16.28
CA PHE A 99 -10.58 7.29 -16.89
C PHE A 99 -9.56 7.58 -15.80
N GLY A 100 -8.75 6.54 -15.52
CA GLY A 100 -7.39 6.61 -15.00
C GLY A 100 -7.11 7.62 -13.88
N THR A 101 -6.86 7.10 -12.69
CA THR A 101 -6.01 7.69 -11.65
C THR A 101 -4.81 8.43 -12.27
N GLY A 102 -4.96 9.74 -12.43
CA GLY A 102 -3.99 10.63 -13.02
C GLY A 102 -4.39 12.05 -12.63
N GLN A 103 -3.55 12.66 -11.81
CA GLN A 103 -3.59 14.06 -11.38
C GLN A 103 -3.92 14.98 -12.56
N GLY A 104 -5.21 15.31 -12.76
CA GLY A 104 -5.66 16.05 -13.95
C GLY A 104 -7.14 16.44 -13.98
N SER A 105 -7.98 15.94 -13.06
CA SER A 105 -9.40 16.32 -12.96
C SER A 105 -9.65 17.73 -12.39
N THR A 106 -8.60 18.56 -12.30
CA THR A 106 -8.66 19.94 -11.81
C THR A 106 -8.46 20.99 -12.91
N ASP A 107 -8.31 20.55 -14.17
CA ASP A 107 -7.83 21.39 -15.28
C ASP A 107 -8.90 21.59 -16.37
N PHE A 108 -10.18 21.43 -16.03
CA PHE A 108 -11.30 21.86 -16.87
C PHE A 108 -11.34 23.38 -16.97
N SER A 109 -11.84 23.92 -18.09
CA SER A 109 -11.99 25.37 -18.22
C SER A 109 -12.89 25.92 -17.09
N ASP A 110 -12.54 27.08 -16.52
CA ASP A 110 -13.36 27.79 -15.51
C ASP A 110 -14.82 28.00 -15.98
N PHE A 111 -15.04 27.97 -17.30
CA PHE A 111 -16.35 28.02 -17.95
C PHE A 111 -17.16 26.74 -17.68
N PHE A 112 -16.59 25.55 -17.85
CA PHE A 112 -17.29 24.30 -17.55
C PHE A 112 -17.46 24.08 -16.04
N GLY A 113 -16.45 24.48 -15.25
CA GLY A 113 -16.52 24.48 -13.78
C GLY A 113 -17.63 25.37 -13.20
N SER A 114 -18.08 26.40 -13.91
CA SER A 114 -19.22 27.24 -13.49
C SER A 114 -20.56 26.82 -14.08
N LEU A 115 -20.55 26.19 -15.27
CA LEU A 115 -21.75 25.75 -15.99
C LEU A 115 -22.26 24.37 -15.51
N PHE A 116 -21.33 23.49 -15.15
CA PHE A 116 -21.58 22.10 -14.75
C PHE A 116 -20.87 21.71 -13.46
N GLY A 117 -19.87 22.47 -13.01
CA GLY A 117 -19.30 22.30 -11.69
C GLY A 117 -20.29 22.71 -10.62
N SER A 118 -20.51 21.78 -9.68
CA SER A 118 -21.39 21.99 -8.54
C SER A 118 -20.95 23.23 -7.76
N THR A 119 -21.70 24.33 -7.92
CA THR A 119 -21.63 25.45 -7.00
C THR A 119 -22.18 24.96 -5.67
N ARG A 120 -21.26 24.53 -4.80
CA ARG A 120 -21.48 24.39 -3.37
C ARG A 120 -21.93 25.73 -2.80
N ARG A 121 -23.23 25.97 -2.65
CA ARG A 121 -23.76 26.85 -1.59
C ARG A 121 -25.26 26.63 -1.34
N GLY A 122 -25.58 26.13 -0.15
CA GLY A 122 -26.82 26.48 0.56
C GLY A 122 -27.91 25.43 0.66
N ALA A 123 -27.87 24.66 1.75
CA ALA A 123 -29.02 24.23 2.54
C ALA A 123 -30.19 23.48 1.85
N ARG A 124 -30.03 22.16 1.75
CA ARG A 124 -31.03 21.24 2.31
C ARG A 124 -30.34 20.32 3.32
N ALA A 125 -30.46 20.68 4.59
CA ALA A 125 -30.32 19.72 5.67
C ALA A 125 -31.45 18.69 5.51
N GLY A 126 -31.12 17.40 5.34
CA GLY A 126 -32.14 16.34 5.41
C GLY A 126 -31.99 15.10 4.54
N ALA A 127 -30.89 14.90 3.82
CA ALA A 127 -30.58 13.59 3.25
C ALA A 127 -29.08 13.33 3.45
N GLY A 128 -28.73 12.59 4.49
CA GLY A 128 -27.35 12.22 4.76
C GLY A 128 -26.81 11.39 3.60
N PHE A 129 -25.69 11.83 3.02
CA PHE A 129 -24.91 10.96 2.15
C PHE A 129 -24.38 9.81 3.02
N ARG A 130 -24.86 8.60 2.73
CA ARG A 130 -24.34 7.37 3.33
C ARG A 130 -22.98 7.09 2.72
N THR A 131 -21.93 7.35 3.47
CA THR A 131 -20.55 7.11 3.08
C THR A 131 -20.05 5.93 3.87
N ARG A 132 -19.50 4.91 3.18
CA ARG A 132 -18.83 3.78 3.84
C ARG A 132 -17.73 4.31 4.76
N GLY A 133 -17.55 3.65 5.89
CA GLY A 133 -16.48 3.97 6.83
C GLY A 133 -15.11 3.72 6.21
N GLU A 134 -14.12 4.49 6.68
CA GLU A 134 -12.75 4.41 6.16
C GLU A 134 -12.06 3.12 6.63
N ASP A 135 -11.23 2.57 5.76
CA ASP A 135 -10.34 1.48 6.14
C ASP A 135 -9.23 2.03 7.05
N VAL A 136 -8.80 1.21 8.01
CA VAL A 136 -7.79 1.57 9.02
C VAL A 136 -6.57 0.70 8.85
N ASP A 137 -5.40 1.31 8.81
CA ASP A 137 -4.12 0.62 8.82
C ASP A 137 -3.48 0.68 10.20
N ALA A 138 -2.96 -0.46 10.67
CA ALA A 138 -2.13 -0.53 11.86
C ALA A 138 -0.97 -1.50 11.65
N GLU A 139 0.10 -1.34 12.42
CA GLU A 139 1.25 -2.25 12.39
C GLU A 139 1.19 -3.21 13.58
N ILE A 140 1.53 -4.48 13.35
CA ILE A 140 1.77 -5.46 14.39
C ILE A 140 3.21 -5.96 14.30
N THR A 141 3.91 -5.86 15.43
CA THR A 141 5.28 -6.33 15.55
C THR A 141 5.29 -7.74 16.16
N LEU A 142 6.05 -8.65 15.56
CA LEU A 142 6.15 -10.06 15.95
C LEU A 142 7.61 -10.47 16.15
N THR A 143 7.86 -11.42 17.05
CA THR A 143 9.15 -12.11 17.09
C THR A 143 9.26 -13.12 15.93
N LEU A 144 10.47 -13.58 15.67
CA LEU A 144 10.73 -14.57 14.63
C LEU A 144 10.04 -15.92 14.93
N GLU A 145 9.99 -16.32 16.20
CA GLU A 145 9.32 -17.53 16.68
C GLU A 145 7.79 -17.43 16.54
N GLU A 146 7.22 -16.27 16.86
CA GLU A 146 5.78 -16.02 16.67
C GLU A 146 5.41 -16.09 15.20
N ALA A 147 6.24 -15.50 14.33
CA ALA A 147 6.03 -15.59 12.87
C ALA A 147 6.20 -17.03 12.36
N HIS A 148 7.11 -17.80 12.93
CA HIS A 148 7.35 -19.20 12.60
C HIS A 148 6.18 -20.12 13.00
N ARG A 149 5.66 -19.99 14.22
CA ARG A 149 4.61 -20.89 14.75
C ARG A 149 3.18 -20.42 14.47
N GLY A 150 3.01 -19.12 14.23
CA GLY A 150 1.71 -18.49 14.31
C GLY A 150 1.29 -18.29 15.77
N ILE A 151 0.39 -17.34 15.99
CA ILE A 151 -0.07 -16.97 17.32
C ILE A 151 -1.44 -16.29 17.22
N THR A 152 -2.29 -16.45 18.24
CA THR A 152 -3.46 -15.59 18.43
C THR A 152 -3.11 -14.53 19.46
N ARG A 153 -3.18 -13.24 19.09
CA ARG A 153 -2.89 -12.12 19.99
C ARG A 153 -4.08 -11.16 20.03
N SER A 154 -4.33 -10.58 21.20
CA SER A 154 -5.27 -9.48 21.34
C SER A 154 -4.56 -8.17 20.98
N VAL A 155 -5.08 -7.46 19.98
CA VAL A 155 -4.58 -6.16 19.52
C VAL A 155 -5.57 -5.10 19.94
N THR A 156 -5.14 -4.16 20.78
CA THR A 156 -5.97 -3.03 21.20
C THR A 156 -5.68 -1.82 20.32
N LEU A 157 -6.71 -1.32 19.64
CA LEU A 157 -6.62 -0.12 18.82
C LEU A 157 -7.60 0.92 19.31
N ARG A 158 -7.17 2.18 19.22
CA ARG A 158 -8.01 3.33 19.53
C ARG A 158 -8.74 3.76 18.26
N ARG A 159 -10.06 3.61 18.23
CA ARG A 159 -10.87 3.87 17.04
C ARG A 159 -12.09 4.73 17.33
N ASN A 160 -12.61 5.37 16.29
CA ASN A 160 -13.91 5.99 16.32
C ASN A 160 -15.01 4.92 16.38
N GLU A 161 -15.95 5.06 17.31
CA GLU A 161 -17.19 4.29 17.35
C GLU A 161 -18.38 5.24 17.23
N PRO A 162 -19.53 4.78 16.69
CA PRO A 162 -20.76 5.54 16.73
C PRO A 162 -21.06 5.97 18.17
N CYS A 163 -21.33 7.26 18.37
CA CYS A 163 -21.63 7.76 19.70
C CYS A 163 -22.92 7.08 20.22
N PRO A 164 -22.89 6.41 21.38
CA PRO A 164 -24.06 5.67 21.88
C PRO A 164 -25.24 6.59 22.23
N THR A 165 -24.97 7.89 22.40
CA THR A 165 -25.97 8.89 22.78
C THR A 165 -26.81 9.37 21.60
N CYS A 166 -26.21 9.46 20.41
CA CYS A 166 -26.87 9.92 19.18
C CYS A 166 -26.85 8.89 18.05
N ASN A 167 -26.30 7.69 18.29
CA ASN A 167 -26.16 6.60 17.33
C ASN A 167 -25.51 7.03 16.00
N GLY A 168 -24.47 7.88 16.05
CA GLY A 168 -23.78 8.34 14.83
C GLY A 168 -24.31 9.64 14.23
N SER A 169 -25.52 10.08 14.58
CA SER A 169 -26.18 11.24 13.93
C SER A 169 -25.59 12.61 14.31
N GLY A 170 -24.78 12.69 15.37
CA GLY A 170 -24.26 13.97 15.89
C GLY A 170 -25.31 14.83 16.60
N LEU A 171 -26.59 14.47 16.54
CA LEU A 171 -27.72 15.20 17.12
C LEU A 171 -28.48 14.33 18.12
N LYS A 172 -28.93 14.93 19.21
CA LYS A 172 -29.86 14.31 20.14
C LYS A 172 -31.03 15.27 20.32
N ASP A 173 -32.24 14.80 20.03
CA ASP A 173 -33.48 15.59 20.09
C ASP A 173 -33.40 16.92 19.29
N GLY A 174 -32.78 16.86 18.11
CA GLY A 174 -32.60 18.02 17.22
C GLY A 174 -31.54 19.03 17.66
N LYS A 175 -30.82 18.79 18.77
CA LYS A 175 -29.72 19.62 19.28
C LYS A 175 -28.39 18.90 19.16
N THR A 176 -27.28 19.66 19.13
CA THR A 176 -25.92 19.10 19.12
C THR A 176 -25.74 18.11 20.26
N CYS A 177 -25.33 16.88 19.95
CA CYS A 177 -25.15 15.85 20.96
C CYS A 177 -24.04 16.25 21.95
N PRO A 178 -24.28 16.25 23.27
CA PRO A 178 -23.30 16.72 24.26
C PRO A 178 -22.11 15.77 24.41
N THR A 179 -22.28 14.49 24.11
CA THR A 179 -21.24 13.45 24.26
C THR A 179 -20.19 13.54 23.14
N CYS A 180 -20.63 13.64 21.88
CA CYS A 180 -19.73 13.72 20.73
C CYS A 180 -19.54 15.17 20.22
N ARG A 181 -20.22 16.15 20.81
CA ARG A 181 -20.19 17.57 20.40
C ARG A 181 -20.49 17.79 18.91
N GLY A 182 -21.40 17.00 18.36
CA GLY A 182 -21.78 17.07 16.95
C GLY A 182 -20.98 16.19 15.99
N SER A 183 -19.90 15.52 16.42
CA SER A 183 -19.08 14.68 15.52
C SER A 183 -19.73 13.36 15.10
N GLY A 184 -20.77 12.90 15.80
CA GLY A 184 -21.39 11.58 15.59
C GLY A 184 -20.59 10.40 16.16
N THR A 185 -19.28 10.55 16.38
CA THR A 185 -18.40 9.46 16.84
C THR A 185 -17.66 9.79 18.14
N VAL A 186 -17.24 8.76 18.88
CA VAL A 186 -16.39 8.86 20.07
C VAL A 186 -15.19 7.93 19.93
N ARG A 187 -14.00 8.36 20.38
CA ARG A 187 -12.80 7.51 20.37
C ARG A 187 -12.82 6.55 21.56
N ARG A 188 -12.68 5.25 21.30
CA ARG A 188 -12.59 4.21 22.31
C ARG A 188 -11.51 3.19 21.94
N ASP A 189 -10.94 2.59 22.96
CA ASP A 189 -10.03 1.47 22.80
C ASP A 189 -10.87 0.20 22.62
N LYS A 190 -10.60 -0.54 21.56
CA LYS A 190 -11.25 -1.82 21.28
C LYS A 190 -10.19 -2.86 20.99
N SER A 191 -10.34 -4.03 21.61
CA SER A 191 -9.44 -5.17 21.44
C SER A 191 -10.01 -6.14 20.41
N PHE A 192 -9.13 -6.67 19.56
CA PHE A 192 -9.44 -7.70 18.56
C PHE A 192 -8.55 -8.89 18.80
N ASP A 193 -9.13 -10.09 18.89
CA ASP A 193 -8.34 -11.31 18.87
C ASP A 193 -8.01 -11.66 17.42
N VAL A 194 -6.74 -11.52 17.08
CA VAL A 194 -6.23 -11.71 15.73
C VAL A 194 -5.44 -13.00 15.69
N THR A 195 -5.88 -13.93 14.84
CA THR A 195 -5.11 -15.14 14.55
C THR A 195 -4.13 -14.87 13.42
N ILE A 196 -2.85 -15.00 13.74
CA ILE A 196 -1.73 -14.82 12.84
C ILE A 196 -1.28 -16.21 12.38
N PRO A 197 -1.38 -16.52 11.08
CA PRO A 197 -1.00 -17.84 10.59
C PRO A 197 0.51 -18.04 10.70
N ALA A 198 0.92 -19.30 10.92
CA ALA A 198 2.31 -19.70 10.83
C ALA A 198 2.91 -19.36 9.47
N GLY A 199 4.18 -18.98 9.46
CA GLY A 199 4.90 -18.64 8.25
C GLY A 199 4.53 -17.27 7.68
N VAL A 200 4.09 -16.33 8.52
CA VAL A 200 3.93 -14.94 8.10
C VAL A 200 5.28 -14.27 7.87
N ARG A 201 5.33 -13.24 7.02
CA ARG A 201 6.55 -12.49 6.66
C ARG A 201 6.35 -11.00 6.90
N THR A 202 7.44 -10.26 7.08
CA THR A 202 7.41 -8.79 7.06
C THR A 202 6.72 -8.30 5.78
N GLY A 203 5.80 -7.35 5.91
CA GLY A 203 4.98 -6.83 4.80
C GLY A 203 3.73 -7.67 4.51
N SER A 204 3.53 -8.80 5.19
CA SER A 204 2.24 -9.51 5.12
C SER A 204 1.14 -8.64 5.71
N VAL A 205 -0.04 -8.65 5.09
CA VAL A 205 -1.21 -7.91 5.56
C VAL A 205 -2.28 -8.89 6.06
N ILE A 206 -2.80 -8.65 7.26
CA ILE A 206 -3.92 -9.40 7.84
C ILE A 206 -5.14 -8.48 7.85
N ARG A 207 -6.20 -8.88 7.14
CA ARG A 207 -7.44 -8.11 7.04
C ARG A 207 -8.46 -8.59 8.07
N LEU A 208 -8.96 -7.68 8.89
CA LEU A 208 -10.13 -7.87 9.74
C LEU A 208 -11.32 -7.13 9.14
N ALA A 209 -12.20 -7.87 8.47
CA ALA A 209 -13.35 -7.31 7.78
C ALA A 209 -14.32 -6.61 8.76
N GLY A 210 -14.79 -5.41 8.39
CA GLY A 210 -15.73 -4.63 9.18
C GLY A 210 -15.17 -4.10 10.50
N GLN A 211 -13.85 -4.14 10.71
CA GLN A 211 -13.18 -3.62 11.91
C GLN A 211 -12.47 -2.28 11.69
N GLY A 212 -12.72 -1.60 10.58
CA GLY A 212 -12.27 -0.23 10.31
C GLY A 212 -13.17 0.83 10.97
N ASP A 213 -13.12 2.06 10.45
CA ASP A 213 -13.92 3.18 10.98
C ASP A 213 -15.40 3.03 10.62
N PRO A 214 -16.33 3.56 11.44
CA PRO A 214 -17.76 3.46 11.20
C PRO A 214 -18.18 4.35 10.03
N GLY A 215 -19.09 3.85 9.19
CA GLY A 215 -19.71 4.63 8.13
C GLY A 215 -20.74 5.64 8.65
N THR A 216 -21.13 6.61 7.83
CA THR A 216 -22.15 7.60 8.16
C THR A 216 -23.56 7.05 7.94
N ASP A 217 -24.51 7.45 8.78
CA ASP A 217 -25.94 7.15 8.60
C ASP A 217 -26.26 5.65 8.42
N GLY A 218 -25.54 4.79 9.15
CA GLY A 218 -25.71 3.33 9.11
C GLY A 218 -25.04 2.66 7.91
N ALA A 219 -24.20 3.37 7.16
CA ALA A 219 -23.37 2.77 6.13
C ALA A 219 -22.37 1.75 6.72
N PRO A 220 -21.91 0.76 5.93
CA PRO A 220 -20.98 -0.25 6.41
C PRO A 220 -19.69 0.33 6.96
N THR A 221 -19.14 -0.32 7.98
CA THR A 221 -17.81 -0.04 8.51
C THR A 221 -16.73 -0.35 7.45
N GLY A 222 -15.61 0.37 7.51
CA GLY A 222 -14.40 -0.02 6.80
C GLY A 222 -13.77 -1.30 7.37
N ASP A 223 -12.62 -1.68 6.84
CA ASP A 223 -11.83 -2.81 7.29
C ASP A 223 -10.59 -2.36 8.07
N LEU A 224 -10.00 -3.27 8.85
CA LEU A 224 -8.72 -3.05 9.49
C LEU A 224 -7.65 -3.92 8.82
N PHE A 225 -6.58 -3.29 8.35
CA PHE A 225 -5.41 -3.93 7.77
C PHE A 225 -4.25 -3.87 8.75
N LEU A 226 -3.80 -5.04 9.19
CA LEU A 226 -2.64 -5.19 10.08
C LEU A 226 -1.41 -5.56 9.25
N HIS A 227 -0.48 -4.62 9.16
CA HIS A 227 0.81 -4.80 8.50
C HIS A 227 1.78 -5.48 9.47
N VAL A 228 2.29 -6.63 9.08
CA VAL A 228 3.20 -7.42 9.92
C VAL A 228 4.62 -6.92 9.75
N ARG A 229 5.29 -6.68 10.89
CA ARG A 229 6.73 -6.44 10.98
C ARG A 229 7.37 -7.48 11.90
N ILE A 230 8.42 -8.15 11.44
CA ILE A 230 9.19 -9.07 12.27
C ILE A 230 10.36 -8.30 12.90
N GLU A 231 10.56 -8.47 14.21
CA GLU A 231 11.68 -7.87 14.93
C GLU A 231 13.02 -8.51 14.52
N PRO A 232 14.11 -7.74 14.47
CA PRO A 232 15.45 -8.30 14.36
C PRO A 232 15.71 -9.31 15.47
N HIS A 233 16.15 -10.52 15.12
CA HIS A 233 16.39 -11.58 16.08
C HIS A 233 17.86 -11.60 16.53
N PRO A 234 18.18 -11.80 17.82
CA PRO A 234 19.55 -11.74 18.34
C PRO A 234 20.48 -12.85 17.83
N LEU A 235 19.93 -14.01 17.45
CA LEU A 235 20.72 -15.17 17.00
C LEU A 235 20.55 -15.50 15.52
N PHE A 236 19.43 -15.10 14.91
CA PHE A 236 19.00 -15.59 13.61
C PHE A 236 18.84 -14.42 12.66
N GLU A 237 19.37 -14.59 11.46
CA GLU A 237 19.21 -13.67 10.35
C GLU A 237 18.34 -14.34 9.29
N ILE A 238 17.31 -13.65 8.79
CA ILE A 238 16.55 -14.11 7.64
C ILE A 238 17.39 -13.82 6.38
N ILE A 239 17.85 -14.86 5.70
CA ILE A 239 18.76 -14.74 4.54
C ILE A 239 18.06 -14.98 3.20
N SER A 240 16.88 -15.60 3.23
CA SER A 240 15.98 -15.79 2.10
C SER A 240 14.53 -15.73 2.60
N GLU A 241 13.54 -15.95 1.75
CA GLU A 241 12.12 -15.89 2.17
C GLU A 241 11.82 -16.85 3.34
N ASP A 242 12.38 -18.06 3.32
CA ASP A 242 12.10 -19.10 4.32
C ASP A 242 13.35 -19.54 5.09
N ASP A 243 14.54 -19.21 4.61
CA ASP A 243 15.78 -19.69 5.22
C ASP A 243 16.34 -18.68 6.21
N ILE A 244 16.87 -19.22 7.31
CA ILE A 244 17.52 -18.44 8.36
C ILE A 244 18.99 -18.85 8.47
N GLN A 245 19.79 -17.97 9.06
CA GLN A 245 21.19 -18.21 9.35
C GLN A 245 21.51 -17.88 10.80
N ILE A 246 22.32 -18.73 11.42
CA ILE A 246 22.98 -18.46 12.69
C ILE A 246 24.49 -18.45 12.46
N GLU A 247 25.19 -17.51 13.09
CA GLU A 247 26.64 -17.56 13.20
C GLU A 247 27.01 -18.32 14.48
N LEU A 248 27.43 -19.57 14.33
CA LEU A 248 27.67 -20.46 15.46
C LEU A 248 29.15 -20.43 15.87
N PRO A 249 29.45 -20.05 17.13
CA PRO A 249 30.80 -20.17 17.68
C PRO A 249 31.22 -21.63 17.79
N VAL A 250 32.41 -21.95 17.28
CA VAL A 250 33.02 -23.28 17.33
C VAL A 250 34.47 -23.13 17.77
N SER A 251 34.95 -24.01 18.64
CA SER A 251 36.36 -24.01 19.06
C SER A 251 37.30 -24.50 17.95
N PRO A 252 38.60 -24.14 17.98
CA PRO A 252 39.54 -24.57 16.95
C PRO A 252 39.68 -26.10 16.87
N TRP A 253 39.62 -26.80 18.00
CA TRP A 253 39.74 -28.25 18.05
C TRP A 253 38.47 -28.97 17.60
N GLU A 254 37.27 -28.44 17.86
CA GLU A 254 36.03 -28.97 17.27
C GLU A 254 36.03 -28.83 15.74
N ALA A 255 36.51 -27.70 15.24
CA ALA A 255 36.63 -27.45 13.80
C ALA A 255 37.69 -28.37 13.16
N ALA A 256 38.83 -28.57 13.81
CA ALA A 256 39.93 -29.39 13.31
C ALA A 256 39.61 -30.90 13.38
N LEU A 257 39.13 -31.39 14.51
CA LEU A 257 38.91 -32.82 14.79
C LEU A 257 37.51 -33.31 14.39
N GLY A 258 36.57 -32.39 14.21
CA GLY A 258 35.15 -32.68 14.09
C GLY A 258 34.50 -32.86 15.46
N ALA A 259 33.20 -32.60 15.53
CA ALA A 259 32.42 -32.69 16.76
C ALA A 259 30.94 -32.92 16.48
N GLY A 260 30.23 -33.56 17.41
CA GLY A 260 28.78 -33.47 17.52
C GLY A 260 28.43 -32.29 18.40
N ILE A 261 27.62 -31.36 17.90
CA ILE A 261 27.27 -30.12 18.60
C ILE A 261 25.77 -29.88 18.56
N ASN A 262 25.26 -29.17 19.57
CA ASN A 262 23.88 -28.71 19.61
C ASN A 262 23.77 -27.32 18.99
N VAL A 263 22.92 -27.18 18.00
CA VAL A 263 22.62 -25.93 17.31
C VAL A 263 21.27 -25.42 17.79
N PRO A 264 21.17 -24.17 18.27
CA PRO A 264 19.88 -23.52 18.52
C PRO A 264 19.07 -23.40 17.23
N THR A 265 17.79 -23.73 17.29
CA THR A 265 16.82 -23.59 16.19
C THR A 265 15.59 -22.85 16.72
N LEU A 266 14.69 -22.42 15.84
CA LEU A 266 13.43 -21.81 16.27
C LEU A 266 12.55 -22.74 17.12
N ASP A 267 12.73 -24.06 16.99
CA ASP A 267 11.99 -25.11 17.71
C ASP A 267 12.73 -25.76 18.88
N GLY A 268 13.81 -25.14 19.36
CA GLY A 268 14.64 -25.68 20.44
C GLY A 268 16.04 -25.95 19.94
N THR A 269 16.53 -27.18 20.07
CA THR A 269 17.90 -27.54 19.65
C THR A 269 17.89 -28.68 18.64
N ALA A 270 18.87 -28.67 17.73
CA ALA A 270 19.13 -29.76 16.80
C ALA A 270 20.59 -30.20 16.92
N GLU A 271 20.82 -31.51 16.93
CA GLU A 271 22.18 -32.06 16.88
C GLU A 271 22.72 -31.97 15.44
N MET A 272 23.96 -31.51 15.31
CA MET A 272 24.68 -31.41 14.04
C MET A 272 26.09 -31.94 14.18
N LYS A 273 26.57 -32.66 13.15
CA LYS A 273 27.98 -33.04 13.05
C LYS A 273 28.77 -31.98 12.29
N ILE A 274 29.80 -31.44 12.93
CA ILE A 274 30.85 -30.67 12.28
C ILE A 274 31.89 -31.65 11.72
N PRO A 275 32.13 -31.66 10.39
CA PRO A 275 33.20 -32.45 9.81
C PRO A 275 34.59 -31.97 10.28
N ALA A 276 35.53 -32.89 10.42
CA ALA A 276 36.94 -32.56 10.65
C ALA A 276 37.49 -31.64 9.53
N GLY A 277 38.41 -30.75 9.89
CA GLY A 277 38.98 -29.75 8.98
C GLY A 277 37.99 -28.67 8.52
N THR A 278 36.89 -28.45 9.25
CA THR A 278 35.92 -27.40 8.91
C THR A 278 36.56 -26.01 9.08
N GLN A 279 36.41 -25.19 8.04
CA GLN A 279 36.97 -23.84 8.01
C GLN A 279 35.97 -22.81 8.56
N GLY A 280 36.49 -21.69 9.09
CA GLY A 280 35.69 -20.53 9.44
C GLY A 280 34.94 -19.98 8.21
N GLY A 281 33.70 -19.54 8.42
CA GLY A 281 32.80 -19.06 7.38
C GLY A 281 32.09 -20.16 6.58
N LYS A 282 32.46 -21.44 6.73
CA LYS A 282 31.74 -22.55 6.09
C LYS A 282 30.29 -22.57 6.56
N ARG A 283 29.36 -22.71 5.62
CA ARG A 283 27.92 -22.83 5.89
C ARG A 283 27.50 -24.29 5.84
N LEU A 284 26.96 -24.79 6.94
CA LEU A 284 26.38 -26.13 7.06
C LEU A 284 24.85 -26.00 7.09
N ARG A 285 24.12 -26.91 6.46
CA ARG A 285 22.67 -26.82 6.31
C ARG A 285 21.97 -27.80 7.24
N LEU A 286 21.00 -27.30 8.01
CA LEU A 286 20.01 -28.08 8.74
C LEU A 286 18.69 -28.05 7.97
N ARG A 287 18.34 -29.18 7.37
CA ARG A 287 17.20 -29.27 6.47
C ARG A 287 15.88 -29.13 7.22
N GLY A 288 14.99 -28.25 6.74
CA GLY A 288 13.66 -28.08 7.32
C GLY A 288 13.65 -27.40 8.68
N LYS A 289 14.74 -26.70 9.06
CA LYS A 289 14.87 -25.97 10.34
C LYS A 289 14.74 -24.45 10.19
N GLY A 290 14.41 -23.97 9.00
CA GLY A 290 14.09 -22.56 8.75
C GLY A 290 12.66 -22.18 9.14
N LEU A 291 12.16 -21.09 8.56
CA LEU A 291 10.80 -20.61 8.80
C LEU A 291 9.76 -21.56 8.19
N ASN A 292 8.65 -21.76 8.91
CA ASN A 292 7.51 -22.47 8.33
C ASN A 292 6.92 -21.67 7.16
N LYS A 293 6.39 -22.40 6.18
CA LYS A 293 5.74 -21.83 5.01
C LYS A 293 4.22 -21.84 5.21
N ARG A 294 3.52 -20.86 4.64
CA ARG A 294 2.04 -20.78 4.69
C ARG A 294 1.35 -22.01 4.10
N GLN A 295 1.92 -22.62 3.06
CA GLN A 295 1.34 -23.80 2.39
C GLN A 295 1.86 -25.14 2.95
N GLY A 296 2.55 -25.10 4.10
CA GLY A 296 3.16 -26.27 4.71
C GLY A 296 4.62 -26.50 4.30
N GLY A 297 5.33 -27.25 5.13
CA GLY A 297 6.78 -27.39 5.07
C GLY A 297 7.51 -26.19 5.69
N SER A 298 8.84 -26.25 5.62
CA SER A 298 9.72 -25.25 6.24
C SER A 298 10.92 -24.99 5.34
N GLY A 299 11.51 -23.80 5.45
CA GLY A 299 12.83 -23.51 4.89
C GLY A 299 13.94 -24.24 5.64
N ASP A 300 15.17 -23.86 5.35
CA ASP A 300 16.36 -24.43 5.99
C ASP A 300 17.03 -23.44 6.95
N GLU A 301 17.75 -23.99 7.92
CA GLU A 301 18.67 -23.20 8.74
C GLU A 301 20.10 -23.41 8.26
N TYR A 302 20.84 -22.32 8.08
CA TYR A 302 22.24 -22.33 7.72
C TYR A 302 23.10 -21.94 8.91
N VAL A 303 23.99 -22.85 9.31
CA VAL A 303 24.94 -22.64 10.37
C VAL A 303 26.25 -22.15 9.77
N LYS A 304 26.53 -20.86 9.90
CA LYS A 304 27.81 -20.27 9.50
C LYS A 304 28.80 -20.45 10.64
N VAL A 305 29.83 -21.25 10.41
CA VAL A 305 30.84 -21.55 11.44
C VAL A 305 31.72 -20.34 11.71
N LYS A 306 31.85 -19.96 12.97
CA LYS A 306 32.79 -18.94 13.44
C LYS A 306 33.78 -19.57 14.40
N ILE A 307 35.04 -19.70 13.98
CA ILE A 307 36.08 -20.23 14.86
C ILE A 307 36.40 -19.18 15.92
N VAL A 308 36.21 -19.52 17.19
CA VAL A 308 36.46 -18.64 18.35
C VAL A 308 37.56 -19.22 19.21
N ILE A 309 38.59 -18.40 19.49
CA ILE A 309 39.70 -18.78 20.36
C ILE A 309 39.38 -18.34 21.80
N PRO A 310 39.64 -19.17 22.83
CA PRO A 310 39.44 -18.76 24.22
C PRO A 310 40.23 -17.49 24.55
N PRO A 311 39.60 -16.45 25.13
CA PRO A 311 40.27 -15.16 25.39
C PRO A 311 41.32 -15.25 26.51
N ARG A 312 41.26 -16.30 27.34
CA ARG A 312 42.22 -16.58 28.41
C ARG A 312 42.61 -18.04 28.36
N LEU A 313 43.91 -18.29 28.29
CA LEU A 313 44.49 -19.63 28.27
C LEU A 313 45.20 -19.90 29.59
N THR A 314 44.96 -21.08 30.17
CA THR A 314 45.72 -21.65 31.28
C THR A 314 47.17 -21.92 30.88
N ALA A 315 48.05 -22.13 31.87
CA ALA A 315 49.46 -22.47 31.60
C ALA A 315 49.58 -23.73 30.74
N ARG A 316 48.74 -24.74 31.00
CA ARG A 316 48.72 -25.99 30.25
C ARG A 316 48.22 -25.80 28.82
N GLU A 317 47.16 -25.03 28.61
CA GLU A 317 46.65 -24.75 27.25
C GLU A 317 47.68 -23.98 26.41
N LYS A 318 48.37 -22.99 26.99
CA LYS A 318 49.46 -22.28 26.31
C LYS A 318 50.58 -23.22 25.89
N GLU A 319 50.96 -24.17 26.75
CA GLU A 319 51.95 -25.19 26.41
C GLU A 319 51.49 -26.06 25.23
N LEU A 320 50.22 -26.50 25.23
CA LEU A 320 49.66 -27.32 24.15
C LEU A 320 49.59 -26.57 22.82
N PHE A 321 49.13 -25.32 22.83
CA PHE A 321 49.16 -24.47 21.63
C PHE A 321 50.58 -24.20 21.16
N GLY A 322 51.54 -24.03 22.07
CA GLY A 322 52.96 -23.89 21.74
C GLY A 322 53.53 -25.12 21.04
N LYS A 323 53.20 -26.32 21.51
CA LYS A 323 53.58 -27.58 20.85
C LYS A 323 52.97 -27.70 19.46
N LEU A 324 51.67 -27.44 19.34
CA LEU A 324 50.99 -27.45 18.04
C LEU A 324 51.63 -26.44 17.06
N ALA A 325 51.98 -25.24 17.54
CA ALA A 325 52.64 -24.23 16.72
C ALA A 325 54.06 -24.65 16.28
N ALA A 326 54.79 -25.42 17.09
CA ALA A 326 56.12 -25.92 16.74
C ALA A 326 56.07 -27.13 15.77
N GLU A 327 55.04 -27.96 15.87
CA GLU A 327 54.86 -29.16 15.04
C GLU A 327 54.13 -28.89 13.71
N SER A 328 53.22 -27.90 13.68
CA SER A 328 52.39 -27.61 12.51
C SER A 328 53.18 -26.89 11.41
N HIS A 329 52.99 -27.34 10.17
CA HIS A 329 53.51 -26.67 8.97
C HIS A 329 52.46 -25.81 8.25
N PHE A 330 51.29 -25.61 8.85
CA PHE A 330 50.20 -24.85 8.24
C PHE A 330 50.43 -23.33 8.36
N ASP A 331 50.58 -22.63 7.24
CA ASP A 331 50.53 -21.16 7.18
C ASP A 331 49.21 -20.68 6.56
N PRO A 332 48.30 -20.05 7.31
CA PRO A 332 47.06 -19.53 6.76
C PRO A 332 47.27 -18.41 5.72
N ARG A 333 48.46 -17.80 5.65
CA ARG A 333 48.77 -16.74 4.67
C ARG A 333 49.06 -17.28 3.27
N ASP A 334 49.27 -18.59 3.12
CA ASP A 334 49.38 -19.23 1.80
C ASP A 334 48.08 -19.11 0.98
N LEU A 335 46.96 -18.82 1.64
CA LEU A 335 45.66 -18.58 1.00
C LEU A 335 45.53 -17.17 0.40
N LEU A 336 46.46 -16.26 0.68
CA LEU A 336 46.44 -14.92 0.08
C LEU A 336 46.83 -15.01 -1.40
N PRO A 337 46.20 -14.19 -2.27
CA PRO A 337 46.61 -14.11 -3.67
C PRO A 337 48.09 -13.74 -3.76
N ARG A 338 48.88 -14.53 -4.49
CA ARG A 338 50.23 -14.16 -4.85
C ARG A 338 50.14 -13.06 -5.91
N ARG A 339 50.82 -11.94 -5.66
CA ARG A 339 50.90 -10.81 -6.61
C ARG A 339 51.71 -11.17 -7.84
#